data_AF-A0A7X4CY70-F1
#
_entry.id   AF-A0A7X4CY70-F1
#
_cell.length_a   1.000
_cell.length_b   1.000
_cell.length_c   1.000
_cell.angle_alpha   90.00
_cell.angle_beta   90.00
_cell.angle_gamma   90.00
#
_symmetry.space_group_name_H-M   'P 1'
#
loop_
_entity.id
_entity.type
_entity.pdbx_description
1 polymer ?
#
loop_
_entity_poly.entity_id
_entity_poly.type
_entity_poly.pdbx_seq_one_letter_code
_entity_poly.pdbx_strand_id
1 'polypeptide(L)'
;MAITAWAIARTRNLFVATMLAGIYSLLIATVFVLLDAVDVAFTEAAVGAGITTVLFLGALLLTDRQAKPHKHRFGTYGPMLLVVLLGAALVYTTLDPLMPHFGDAGAPAQGRLAPEFLADSVRQVGRDAPTATHIPNVVTTTLASYRGFDTLGEVVVIFTAGVGVLILLGGGGVRRRSGRRDGESTSGESTSGGASA
;
A
#
# COMPACT_ATOMS: atom_id res chain seq x y z
N MET A 1 11.88 -9.19 -6.31
CA MET A 1 11.32 -8.83 -4.99
C MET A 1 12.35 -8.32 -4.00
N ALA A 2 13.28 -9.14 -3.50
CA ALA A 2 14.23 -8.68 -2.48
C ALA A 2 15.10 -7.50 -2.95
N ILE A 3 15.60 -7.59 -4.19
CA ILE A 3 16.42 -6.53 -4.80
C ILE A 3 15.60 -5.24 -4.97
N THR A 4 14.36 -5.33 -5.45
CA THR A 4 13.48 -4.16 -5.65
C THR A 4 13.11 -3.53 -4.32
N ALA A 5 12.77 -4.31 -3.28
CA ALA A 5 12.51 -3.81 -1.94
C ALA A 5 13.73 -3.09 -1.34
N TRP A 6 14.92 -3.69 -1.47
CA TRP A 6 16.17 -3.08 -1.01
C TRP A 6 16.47 -1.76 -1.75
N ALA A 7 16.26 -1.73 -3.07
CA ALA A 7 16.44 -0.53 -3.88
C ALA A 7 15.46 0.59 -3.48
N ILE A 8 14.20 0.28 -3.20
CA ILE A 8 13.21 1.23 -2.68
C ILE A 8 13.71 1.84 -1.36
N ALA A 9 14.13 1.01 -0.41
CA ALA A 9 14.59 1.45 0.91
C ALA A 9 15.86 2.34 0.84
N ARG A 10 16.68 2.18 -0.22
CA ARG A 10 17.92 2.93 -0.38
C ARG A 10 17.77 4.22 -1.20
N THR A 11 16.73 4.31 -2.02
CA THR A 11 16.51 5.41 -2.94
C THR A 11 16.05 6.67 -2.22
N ARG A 12 16.65 7.81 -2.54
CA ARG A 12 16.24 9.13 -2.02
C ARG A 12 15.33 9.91 -2.96
N ASN A 13 15.35 9.58 -4.24
CA ASN A 13 14.47 10.17 -5.23
C ASN A 13 13.09 9.51 -5.14
N LEU A 14 12.10 10.26 -4.69
CA LEU A 14 10.75 9.74 -4.46
C LEU A 14 10.08 9.29 -5.75
N PHE A 15 10.37 9.91 -6.89
CA PHE A 15 9.86 9.45 -8.18
C PHE A 15 10.38 8.03 -8.52
N VAL A 16 11.68 7.80 -8.31
CA VAL A 16 12.29 6.48 -8.53
C VAL A 16 11.75 5.46 -7.52
N ALA A 17 11.57 5.86 -6.26
CA ALA A 17 10.97 5.00 -5.25
C ALA A 17 9.53 4.60 -5.60
N THR A 18 8.71 5.54 -6.09
CA THR A 18 7.34 5.26 -6.56
C THR A 18 7.33 4.30 -7.75
N MET A 19 8.21 4.51 -8.75
CA MET A 19 8.32 3.59 -9.89
C MET A 19 8.75 2.18 -9.46
N LEU A 20 9.74 2.07 -8.57
CA LEU A 20 10.19 0.79 -8.04
C LEU A 20 9.10 0.09 -7.20
N ALA A 21 8.28 0.85 -6.46
CA ALA A 21 7.15 0.30 -5.71
C ALA A 21 6.07 -0.27 -6.65
N GLY A 22 5.76 0.42 -7.75
CA GLY A 22 4.85 -0.11 -8.78
C GLY A 22 5.39 -1.40 -9.42
N ILE A 23 6.68 -1.45 -9.74
CA ILE A 23 7.34 -2.68 -10.26
C ILE A 23 7.28 -3.80 -9.21
N TYR A 24 7.54 -3.50 -7.94
CA TYR A 24 7.44 -4.48 -6.85
C TYR A 24 6.04 -5.10 -6.78
N SER A 25 4.99 -4.28 -6.88
CA SER A 25 3.60 -4.75 -6.89
C SER A 25 3.26 -5.61 -8.13
N LEU A 26 3.70 -5.22 -9.34
CA LEU A 26 3.51 -6.06 -10.55
C LEU A 26 4.19 -7.42 -10.44
N LEU A 27 5.38 -7.44 -9.84
CA LEU A 27 6.10 -8.67 -9.62
C LEU A 27 5.39 -9.55 -8.58
N ILE A 28 4.78 -8.98 -7.52
CA ILE A 28 3.91 -9.73 -6.59
C ILE A 28 2.68 -10.27 -7.31
N ALA A 29 2.00 -9.48 -8.14
CA ALA A 29 0.87 -9.95 -8.92
C ALA A 29 1.25 -11.17 -9.79
N THR A 30 2.47 -11.16 -10.35
CA THR A 30 3.00 -12.32 -11.09
C THR A 30 3.17 -13.55 -10.19
N VAL A 31 3.64 -13.38 -8.95
CA VAL A 31 3.72 -14.47 -7.97
C VAL A 31 2.34 -15.02 -7.64
N PHE A 32 1.31 -14.17 -7.50
CA PHE A 32 -0.07 -14.65 -7.30
C PHE A 32 -0.61 -15.45 -8.49
N VAL A 33 -0.29 -15.06 -9.72
CA VAL A 33 -0.62 -15.88 -10.91
C VAL A 33 0.09 -17.24 -10.85
N LEU A 34 1.36 -17.28 -10.45
CA LEU A 34 2.09 -18.55 -10.29
C LEU A 34 1.53 -19.45 -9.17
N LEU A 35 0.79 -18.88 -8.23
CA LEU A 35 0.10 -19.59 -7.16
C LEU A 35 -1.37 -19.92 -7.50
N ASP A 36 -1.77 -19.80 -8.78
CA ASP A 36 -3.14 -19.98 -9.26
C ASP A 36 -4.18 -19.06 -8.60
N ALA A 37 -3.74 -17.95 -8.01
CA ALA A 37 -4.58 -16.95 -7.34
C ALA A 37 -4.87 -15.75 -8.27
N VAL A 38 -5.53 -16.01 -9.40
CA VAL A 38 -5.70 -15.01 -10.47
C VAL A 38 -6.56 -13.80 -10.05
N ASP A 39 -7.60 -14.01 -9.25
CA ASP A 39 -8.46 -12.91 -8.77
C ASP A 39 -7.69 -11.97 -7.85
N VAL A 40 -6.86 -12.51 -6.96
CA VAL A 40 -5.97 -11.72 -6.10
C VAL A 40 -4.91 -10.99 -6.95
N ALA A 41 -4.34 -11.66 -7.94
CA ALA A 41 -3.37 -11.06 -8.86
C ALA A 41 -3.94 -9.85 -9.61
N PHE A 42 -5.19 -9.94 -10.10
CA PHE A 42 -5.84 -8.82 -10.77
C PHE A 42 -6.03 -7.63 -9.84
N THR A 43 -6.47 -7.85 -8.59
CA THR A 43 -6.64 -6.77 -7.63
C THR A 43 -5.31 -6.12 -7.25
N GLU A 44 -4.24 -6.90 -7.09
CA GLU A 44 -2.90 -6.38 -6.80
C GLU A 44 -2.35 -5.55 -7.97
N ALA A 45 -2.50 -6.04 -9.20
CA ALA A 45 -2.08 -5.31 -10.39
C ALA A 45 -2.85 -3.99 -10.57
N ALA A 46 -4.17 -4.00 -10.34
CA ALA A 46 -5.00 -2.82 -10.50
C ALA A 46 -4.78 -1.78 -9.38
N VAL A 47 -4.73 -2.20 -8.12
CA VAL A 47 -4.66 -1.30 -6.97
C VAL A 47 -3.23 -0.96 -6.61
N GLY A 48 -2.37 -1.97 -6.43
CA GLY A 48 -0.99 -1.81 -6.00
C GLY A 48 -0.11 -1.18 -7.08
N ALA A 49 -0.11 -1.75 -8.28
CA ALA A 49 0.68 -1.20 -9.39
C ALA A 49 -0.02 -0.06 -10.13
N GLY A 50 -1.34 -0.12 -10.28
CA GLY A 50 -2.13 0.88 -11.01
C GLY A 50 -2.43 2.14 -10.19
N ILE A 51 -3.53 2.13 -9.44
CA ILE A 51 -4.08 3.33 -8.78
C ILE A 51 -3.07 3.96 -7.81
N THR A 52 -2.38 3.14 -7.00
CA THR A 52 -1.44 3.65 -5.99
C THR A 52 -0.26 4.41 -6.61
N THR A 53 0.27 3.91 -7.74
CA THR A 53 1.32 4.60 -8.49
C THR A 53 0.83 5.95 -9.01
N VAL A 54 -0.38 6.00 -9.58
CA VAL A 54 -0.98 7.26 -10.06
C VAL A 54 -1.16 8.26 -8.91
N LEU A 55 -1.67 7.82 -7.76
CA LEU A 55 -1.86 8.66 -6.58
C LEU A 55 -0.53 9.20 -6.04
N PHE A 56 0.50 8.36 -5.92
CA PHE A 56 1.82 8.82 -5.47
C PHE A 56 2.48 9.78 -6.46
N LEU A 57 2.38 9.54 -7.77
CA LEU A 57 2.83 10.49 -8.76
C LEU A 57 2.07 11.81 -8.69
N GLY A 58 0.76 11.77 -8.49
CA GLY A 58 -0.08 12.96 -8.24
C GLY A 58 0.37 13.73 -7.00
N ALA A 59 0.67 13.04 -5.91
CA ALA A 59 1.22 13.66 -4.70
C ALA A 59 2.61 14.30 -4.95
N LEU A 60 3.45 13.69 -5.79
CA LEU A 60 4.75 14.22 -6.18
C LEU A 60 4.67 15.46 -7.08
N LEU A 61 3.52 15.74 -7.70
CA LEU A 61 3.30 17.03 -8.37
C LEU A 61 3.14 18.18 -7.38
N LEU A 62 2.77 17.88 -6.13
CA LEU A 62 2.50 18.86 -5.07
C LEU A 62 3.56 18.85 -3.95
N THR A 63 4.58 17.99 -4.04
CA THR A 63 5.60 17.80 -3.00
C THR A 63 7.02 17.75 -3.57
N ASP A 64 8.02 17.80 -2.69
CA ASP A 64 9.42 17.69 -3.09
C ASP A 64 9.75 16.30 -3.63
N ARG A 65 10.61 16.22 -4.65
CA ARG A 65 11.03 14.95 -5.26
C ARG A 65 12.13 14.21 -4.49
N GLN A 66 12.74 14.85 -3.50
CA GLN A 66 13.87 14.30 -2.75
C GLN A 66 13.50 14.13 -1.28
N ALA A 67 13.86 12.97 -0.72
CA ALA A 67 13.70 12.70 0.70
C ALA A 67 14.55 13.66 1.54
N LYS A 68 13.96 14.19 2.62
CA LYS A 68 14.66 15.10 3.54
C LYS A 68 15.83 14.38 4.23
N PRO A 69 17.00 15.03 4.36
CA PRO A 69 18.15 14.43 5.02
C PRO A 69 17.86 14.17 6.50
N HIS A 70 18.22 12.98 6.98
CA HIS A 70 18.13 12.65 8.41
C HIS A 70 19.29 13.30 9.17
N LYS A 71 18.97 14.12 10.18
CA LYS A 71 19.92 14.96 10.92
C LYS A 71 20.74 14.18 11.97
N HIS A 72 20.34 12.95 12.33
CA HIS A 72 21.01 12.12 13.35
C HIS A 72 21.40 10.73 12.82
N ARG A 73 22.67 10.33 12.95
CA ARG A 73 23.17 9.00 12.51
C ARG A 73 22.58 7.83 13.30
N PHE A 74 22.24 8.04 14.58
CA PHE A 74 21.60 7.02 15.42
C PHE A 74 20.10 6.80 15.11
N GLY A 75 19.45 7.71 14.38
CA GLY A 75 18.04 7.59 13.99
C GLY A 75 17.77 6.61 12.83
N THR A 76 18.81 6.15 12.12
CA THR A 76 18.66 5.31 10.92
C THR A 76 18.79 3.81 11.22
N TYR A 77 19.66 3.42 12.15
CA TYR A 77 19.90 2.00 12.45
C TYR A 77 18.79 1.38 13.30
N GLY A 78 18.14 2.16 14.18
CA GLY A 78 17.04 1.69 15.02
C GLY A 78 15.86 1.15 14.20
N PRO A 79 15.29 1.93 13.26
CA PRO A 79 14.21 1.45 12.39
C PRO A 79 14.61 0.25 11.53
N MET A 80 15.85 0.21 11.03
CA MET A 80 16.33 -0.90 10.21
C MET A 80 16.48 -2.19 11.04
N LEU A 81 17.00 -2.10 12.26
CA LEU A 81 17.04 -3.22 13.19
C LEU A 81 15.63 -3.72 13.52
N LEU A 82 14.69 -2.81 13.78
CA LEU A 82 13.29 -3.17 14.05
C LEU A 82 12.66 -3.92 12.86
N VAL A 83 12.86 -3.43 11.62
CA VAL A 83 12.34 -4.09 10.41
C VAL A 83 12.96 -5.47 10.24
N VAL A 84 14.26 -5.63 10.48
CA VAL A 84 14.94 -6.93 10.40
C VAL A 84 14.44 -7.88 11.48
N LEU A 85 14.28 -7.42 12.72
CA LEU A 85 13.74 -8.23 13.83
C LEU A 85 12.30 -8.65 13.56
N LEU A 86 11.45 -7.73 13.09
CA LEU A 86 10.07 -8.03 12.74
C LEU A 86 9.99 -9.00 11.54
N GLY A 87 10.83 -8.80 10.51
CA GLY A 87 10.93 -9.72 9.39
C GLY A 87 11.39 -11.11 9.81
N ALA A 88 12.39 -11.20 10.70
CA ALA A 88 12.84 -12.46 11.27
C ALA A 88 11.76 -13.12 12.12
N ALA A 89 10.98 -12.36 12.89
CA ALA A 89 9.85 -12.87 13.65
C ALA A 89 8.77 -13.44 12.72
N LEU A 90 8.43 -12.75 11.62
CA LEU A 90 7.49 -13.27 10.62
C LEU A 90 8.00 -14.55 9.97
N VAL A 91 9.28 -14.59 9.58
CA VAL A 91 9.89 -15.83 9.03
C VAL A 91 9.84 -16.95 10.08
N TYR A 92 10.14 -16.65 11.34
CA TYR A 92 10.05 -17.64 12.42
C TYR A 92 8.63 -18.20 12.57
N THR A 93 7.57 -17.39 12.39
CA THR A 93 6.19 -17.91 12.41
C THR A 93 5.86 -18.85 11.26
N THR A 94 6.58 -18.75 10.13
CA THR A 94 6.40 -19.68 9.00
C THR A 94 7.14 -21.00 9.17
N LEU A 95 8.00 -21.11 10.18
CA LEU A 95 8.71 -22.34 10.50
C LEU A 95 7.83 -23.23 11.40
N ASP A 96 7.92 -24.54 11.18
CA ASP A 96 7.32 -25.58 12.03
C ASP A 96 7.77 -25.37 13.49
N PRO A 97 6.86 -25.32 14.51
CA PRO A 97 5.47 -25.80 14.54
C PRO A 97 4.35 -24.76 14.50
N LEU A 98 4.65 -23.49 14.19
CA LEU A 98 3.62 -22.43 14.25
C LEU A 98 2.67 -22.43 13.06
N MET A 99 3.12 -22.87 11.88
CA MET A 99 2.32 -22.90 10.66
C MET A 99 2.60 -24.19 9.86
N PRO A 100 1.56 -24.82 9.27
CA PRO A 100 1.77 -25.94 8.35
C PRO A 100 2.65 -25.55 7.16
N HIS A 101 3.44 -26.50 6.67
CA HIS A 101 4.26 -26.31 5.49
C HIS A 101 3.40 -25.98 4.27
N PHE A 102 3.97 -25.21 3.34
CA PHE A 102 3.31 -24.90 2.09
C PHE A 102 2.96 -26.20 1.33
N GLY A 103 1.69 -26.36 0.95
CA GLY A 103 1.19 -27.54 0.25
C GLY A 103 0.86 -28.74 1.15
N ASP A 104 0.90 -28.59 2.48
CA ASP A 104 0.50 -29.66 3.40
C ASP A 104 -1.00 -29.99 3.27
N ALA A 105 -1.30 -31.25 2.96
CA ALA A 105 -2.67 -31.76 2.87
C ALA A 105 -3.38 -31.79 4.24
N GLY A 106 -2.63 -31.83 5.35
CA GLY A 106 -3.16 -31.75 6.71
C GLY A 106 -3.46 -30.32 7.17
N ALA A 107 -3.18 -29.30 6.37
CA ALA A 107 -3.42 -27.91 6.76
C ALA A 107 -4.92 -27.67 7.04
N PRO A 108 -5.28 -26.89 8.07
CA PRO A 108 -6.70 -26.67 8.44
C PRO A 108 -7.58 -26.13 7.30
N ALA A 109 -6.98 -25.37 6.37
CA ALA A 109 -7.67 -24.87 5.17
C ALA A 109 -8.03 -25.98 4.17
N GLN A 110 -7.21 -27.03 4.07
CA GLN A 110 -7.39 -28.16 3.15
C GLN A 110 -8.35 -29.23 3.69
N GLY A 111 -8.63 -29.21 5.00
CA GLY A 111 -9.51 -30.18 5.66
C GLY A 111 -10.98 -30.08 5.21
N ARG A 112 -11.78 -29.27 5.90
CA ARG A 112 -13.23 -29.18 5.61
C ARG A 112 -13.56 -28.12 4.55
N LEU A 113 -12.91 -26.96 4.63
CA LEU A 113 -13.32 -25.76 3.91
C LEU A 113 -13.05 -25.86 2.41
N ALA A 114 -11.84 -26.26 2.01
CA ALA A 114 -11.49 -26.38 0.60
C ALA A 114 -12.38 -27.38 -0.15
N PRO A 115 -12.63 -28.62 0.33
CA PRO A 115 -13.53 -29.54 -0.34
C PRO A 115 -14.98 -29.04 -0.41
N GLU A 116 -15.47 -28.33 0.61
CA GLU A 116 -16.84 -27.80 0.65
C GLU A 116 -17.05 -26.68 -0.39
N PHE A 117 -16.13 -25.71 -0.46
CA PHE A 117 -16.19 -24.63 -1.45
C PHE A 117 -15.94 -25.11 -2.88
N LEU A 118 -15.04 -26.09 -3.05
CA LEU A 118 -14.79 -26.70 -4.36
C LEU A 118 -15.96 -27.60 -4.79
N ALA A 119 -16.63 -28.30 -3.88
CA ALA A 119 -17.77 -29.14 -4.25
C ALA A 119 -18.94 -28.30 -4.78
N ASP A 120 -19.17 -27.11 -4.25
CA ASP A 120 -20.23 -26.21 -4.72
C ASP A 120 -19.91 -25.62 -6.09
N SER A 121 -18.63 -25.39 -6.42
CA SER A 121 -18.19 -24.70 -7.66
C SER A 121 -17.70 -25.64 -8.77
N VAL A 122 -16.87 -26.63 -8.47
CA VAL A 122 -16.29 -27.58 -9.45
C VAL A 122 -17.33 -28.55 -10.00
N ARG A 123 -18.35 -28.93 -9.20
CA ARG A 123 -19.46 -29.77 -9.70
C ARG A 123 -20.34 -29.04 -10.73
N GLN A 124 -20.24 -27.72 -10.86
CA GLN A 124 -20.97 -26.90 -11.83
C GLN A 124 -20.41 -27.00 -13.26
N VAL A 125 -19.09 -27.12 -13.42
CA VAL A 125 -18.43 -27.15 -14.75
C VAL A 125 -18.81 -28.40 -15.57
N GLY A 126 -19.45 -29.40 -14.96
CA GLY A 126 -19.80 -30.68 -15.59
C GLY A 126 -21.28 -31.12 -15.53
N ARG A 127 -22.19 -30.38 -14.90
CA ARG A 127 -23.64 -30.71 -14.87
C ARG A 127 -24.48 -29.45 -14.81
N ASP A 128 -25.54 -29.41 -15.62
CA ASP A 128 -26.64 -28.41 -15.58
C ASP A 128 -27.51 -28.55 -14.31
N ALA A 129 -26.90 -28.60 -13.12
CA ALA A 129 -27.59 -28.73 -11.84
C ALA A 129 -27.67 -27.37 -11.12
N PRO A 130 -28.85 -26.96 -10.63
CA PRO A 130 -29.00 -25.70 -9.89
C PRO A 130 -28.33 -25.81 -8.51
N THR A 131 -27.27 -25.01 -8.31
CA THR A 131 -26.62 -24.77 -7.01
C THR A 131 -27.38 -23.77 -6.15
N ALA A 132 -27.00 -23.64 -4.88
CA ALA A 132 -27.54 -22.60 -3.99
C ALA A 132 -27.19 -21.16 -4.43
N THR A 133 -26.10 -20.97 -5.20
CA THR A 133 -25.51 -19.65 -5.49
C THR A 133 -25.37 -19.33 -6.99
N HIS A 134 -25.30 -20.33 -7.89
CA HIS A 134 -25.25 -20.19 -9.35
C HIS A 134 -24.05 -19.40 -9.92
N ILE A 135 -22.89 -19.41 -9.24
CA ILE A 135 -21.68 -18.71 -9.65
C ILE A 135 -20.52 -19.72 -9.85
N PRO A 136 -19.87 -19.78 -11.03
CA PRO A 136 -18.88 -20.81 -11.35
C PRO A 136 -17.49 -20.57 -10.75
N ASN A 137 -17.14 -19.32 -10.42
CA ASN A 137 -15.85 -19.00 -9.83
C ASN A 137 -15.90 -19.18 -8.31
N VAL A 138 -14.98 -20.01 -7.79
CA VAL A 138 -14.85 -20.39 -6.38
C VAL A 138 -14.63 -19.17 -5.49
N VAL A 139 -13.76 -18.24 -5.91
CA VAL A 139 -13.40 -17.06 -5.13
C VAL A 139 -14.59 -16.12 -5.02
N THR A 140 -15.28 -15.84 -6.14
CA THR A 140 -16.44 -14.95 -6.15
C THR A 140 -17.61 -15.55 -5.37
N THR A 141 -17.84 -16.86 -5.46
CA THR A 141 -18.84 -17.55 -4.64
C THR A 141 -18.50 -17.47 -3.15
N THR A 142 -17.23 -17.63 -2.81
CA THR A 142 -16.77 -17.51 -1.42
C THR A 142 -16.96 -16.09 -0.89
N LEU A 143 -16.53 -15.08 -1.65
CA LEU A 143 -16.58 -13.67 -1.25
C LEU A 143 -18.00 -13.10 -1.21
N ALA A 144 -18.86 -13.48 -2.15
CA ALA A 144 -20.22 -12.93 -2.27
C ALA A 144 -21.24 -13.70 -1.42
N SER A 145 -21.09 -15.02 -1.28
CA SER A 145 -22.09 -15.88 -0.63
C SER A 145 -21.63 -16.37 0.75
N TYR A 146 -20.52 -17.11 0.84
CA TYR A 146 -20.09 -17.71 2.11
C TYR A 146 -19.50 -16.69 3.10
N ARG A 147 -18.80 -15.68 2.60
CA ARG A 147 -18.12 -14.63 3.37
C ARG A 147 -18.59 -13.21 2.99
N GLY A 148 -19.85 -13.09 2.53
CA GLY A 148 -20.46 -11.82 2.11
C GLY A 148 -20.48 -10.73 3.19
N PHE A 149 -20.52 -11.09 4.47
CA PHE A 149 -20.45 -10.11 5.56
C PHE A 149 -19.06 -9.47 5.72
N ASP A 150 -18.00 -10.22 5.43
CA ASP A 150 -16.62 -9.73 5.47
C ASP A 150 -16.41 -8.71 4.34
N THR A 151 -16.88 -9.03 3.13
CA THR A 151 -16.81 -8.14 1.96
C THR A 151 -17.71 -6.91 2.09
N LEU A 152 -18.88 -7.02 2.73
CA LEU A 152 -19.68 -5.85 3.09
C LEU A 152 -18.89 -4.89 4.01
N GLY A 153 -18.18 -5.44 5.00
CA GLY A 153 -17.31 -4.67 5.89
C GLY A 153 -16.20 -3.95 5.15
N GLU A 154 -15.51 -4.65 4.24
CA GLU A 154 -14.47 -4.06 3.37
C GLU A 154 -15.01 -2.91 2.52
N VAL A 155 -16.19 -3.07 1.91
CA VAL A 155 -16.85 -2.02 1.12
C VAL A 155 -17.14 -0.79 1.98
N VAL A 156 -17.65 -0.97 3.20
CA VAL A 156 -17.91 0.13 4.14
C VAL A 156 -16.61 0.87 4.48
N VAL A 157 -15.50 0.16 4.72
CA VAL A 157 -14.20 0.77 5.02
C VAL A 157 -13.69 1.60 3.85
N ILE A 158 -13.67 1.05 2.63
CA ILE A 158 -13.18 1.75 1.43
C ILE A 158 -14.07 2.95 1.10
N PHE A 159 -15.39 2.79 1.21
CA PHE A 159 -16.35 3.89 1.02
C PHE A 159 -16.09 5.02 2.02
N THR A 160 -15.92 4.68 3.30
CA THR A 160 -15.63 5.66 4.36
C THR A 160 -14.31 6.39 4.11
N ALA A 161 -13.26 5.66 3.71
CA ALA A 161 -11.98 6.26 3.34
C ALA A 161 -12.13 7.22 2.15
N GLY A 162 -12.89 6.83 1.12
CA GLY A 162 -13.19 7.67 -0.04
C GLY A 162 -13.92 8.96 0.34
N VAL A 163 -14.97 8.87 1.17
CA VAL A 163 -15.68 10.05 1.70
C VAL A 163 -14.73 10.93 2.52
N GLY A 164 -13.89 10.34 3.37
CA GLY A 164 -12.89 11.08 4.14
C GLY A 164 -11.91 11.86 3.27
N VAL A 165 -11.40 11.24 2.19
CA VAL A 165 -10.53 11.91 1.22
C VAL A 165 -11.26 13.05 0.50
N LEU A 166 -12.51 12.83 0.07
CA LEU A 166 -13.31 13.89 -0.58
C LEU A 166 -13.57 15.08 0.35
N ILE A 167 -13.85 14.84 1.63
CA ILE A 167 -14.03 15.91 2.63
C ILE A 167 -12.72 16.68 2.84
N LEU A 168 -11.58 15.98 2.95
CA LEU A 168 -10.27 16.61 3.11
C LEU A 168 -9.87 17.47 1.91
N LEU A 169 -10.13 16.99 0.69
CA LEU A 169 -9.83 17.72 -0.54
C LEU A 169 -10.86 18.83 -0.85
N GLY A 170 -12.14 18.60 -0.55
CA GLY A 170 -13.25 19.52 -0.84
C GLY A 170 -13.45 20.63 0.19
N GLY A 171 -13.11 20.39 1.46
CA GLY A 171 -13.22 21.39 2.54
C GLY A 171 -12.04 22.37 2.61
N GLY A 172 -10.96 22.09 1.89
CA GLY A 172 -9.69 22.82 1.93
C GLY A 172 -9.58 23.88 0.85
N GLY A 173 -10.50 24.85 0.82
CA GLY A 173 -10.26 26.11 0.13
C GLY A 173 -8.87 26.62 0.51
N VAL A 174 -8.01 26.77 -0.50
CA VAL A 174 -6.67 27.31 -0.45
C VAL A 174 -6.57 28.38 0.64
N ARG A 175 -6.09 28.01 1.83
CA ARG A 175 -5.58 28.99 2.79
C ARG A 175 -4.30 29.52 2.17
N ARG A 176 -4.47 30.46 1.24
CA ARG A 176 -3.43 31.41 0.83
C ARG A 176 -2.87 31.93 2.13
N ARG A 177 -1.61 31.58 2.38
CA ARG A 177 -0.82 32.12 3.48
C ARG A 177 -0.63 33.62 3.20
N SER A 178 -1.63 34.40 3.57
CA SER A 178 -1.58 35.84 3.63
C SER A 178 -0.81 36.22 4.89
N GLY A 179 0.19 37.09 4.74
CA GLY A 179 0.73 37.90 5.84
C GLY A 179 1.99 37.36 6.51
N ARG A 180 3.15 37.69 5.92
CA ARG A 180 4.20 38.37 6.69
C ARG A 180 4.92 39.39 5.80
N ARG A 181 4.27 40.53 5.62
CA ARG A 181 4.95 41.82 5.45
C ARG A 181 5.20 42.33 6.88
N ASP A 182 6.41 42.15 7.36
CA ASP A 182 7.02 43.11 8.29
C ASP A 182 7.97 43.88 7.35
N GLY A 183 7.69 45.12 6.95
CA GLY A 183 7.53 46.24 7.87
C GLY A 183 8.86 46.98 7.86
N GLU A 184 9.14 47.66 6.75
CA GLU A 184 10.18 48.65 6.62
C GLU A 184 9.88 49.80 7.58
N SER A 185 10.76 50.02 8.55
CA SER A 185 10.84 51.27 9.30
C SER A 185 12.13 51.97 8.91
N THR A 186 11.96 52.98 8.06
CA THR A 186 12.94 54.01 7.74
C THR A 186 13.07 55.00 8.90
N SER A 187 14.30 55.15 9.42
CA SER A 187 14.90 56.37 9.96
C SER A 187 16.40 56.06 10.10
N GLY A 188 17.37 56.69 9.45
CA GLY A 188 17.46 58.07 8.98
C GLY A 188 18.37 58.83 9.93
N GLU A 189 19.69 58.67 9.81
CA GLU A 189 20.62 59.79 10.04
C GLU A 189 21.95 59.60 9.29
N SER A 190 22.22 60.58 8.45
CA SER A 190 23.39 60.80 7.63
C SER A 190 24.55 61.32 8.46
N THR A 191 25.71 60.67 8.42
CA THR A 191 26.99 61.32 8.73
C THR A 191 27.73 61.65 7.44
N SER A 192 27.50 62.88 6.97
CA SER A 192 28.42 63.59 6.08
C SER A 192 29.37 64.45 6.92
N GLY A 193 30.66 64.43 6.58
CA GLY A 193 31.57 65.57 6.79
C GLY A 193 32.48 65.51 8.00
N GLY A 194 33.79 65.43 7.74
CA GLY A 194 34.83 65.62 8.75
C GLY A 194 36.24 65.34 8.24
N ALA A 195 36.70 66.12 7.27
CA ALA A 195 38.12 66.27 7.01
C ALA A 195 38.73 67.25 8.03
N SER A 196 39.77 66.85 8.76
CA SER A 196 40.94 67.68 9.10
C SER A 196 41.89 66.95 10.07
N ALA A 197 43.19 67.24 9.86
CA ALA A 197 44.41 66.87 10.58
C ALA A 197 45.06 65.52 10.22
#